data_AF-A0A016WAK4-F1
#
_entry.id   AF-A0A016WAK4-F1
#
_cell.length_a   1.000
_cell.length_b   1.000
_cell.length_c   1.000
_cell.angle_alpha   90.00
_cell.angle_beta   90.00
_cell.angle_gamma   90.00
#
_symmetry.space_group_name_H-M   'P 1'
#
loop_
_entity.id
_entity.type
_entity.pdbx_description
1 polymer ?
#
loop_
_entity_poly.entity_id
_entity_poly.type
_entity_poly.pdbx_seq_one_letter_code
_entity_poly.pdbx_strand_id
1 'polypeptide(L)'
;MNCNCSLTAYPSISVSNFASDWSDGRAFCALVHHFRPDMVDRIMLLQREECPKLALELAAKLNIQIDSNLFAGSKPDFRRVMAAVFELYKKLELTEQEC
;
A
#
# COMPACT_ATOMS: atom_id res chain seq x y z
N MET A 1 17.11 -24.23 -9.55
CA MET A 1 16.51 -23.01 -10.13
C MET A 1 15.44 -22.53 -9.17
N ASN A 2 15.72 -21.49 -8.38
CA ASN A 2 14.70 -20.72 -7.68
C ASN A 2 15.08 -19.26 -7.90
N CYS A 3 14.53 -18.70 -8.98
CA CYS A 3 14.79 -17.34 -9.43
C CYS A 3 14.13 -16.38 -8.45
N ASN A 4 14.90 -15.94 -7.45
CA ASN A 4 14.50 -14.88 -6.51
C ASN A 4 14.68 -13.50 -7.18
N CYS A 5 14.12 -13.35 -8.38
CA CYS A 5 14.26 -12.14 -9.17
C CYS A 5 13.26 -11.08 -8.72
N SER A 6 13.83 -9.99 -8.20
CA SER A 6 13.28 -8.63 -8.19
C SER A 6 12.30 -8.24 -7.08
N LEU A 7 12.77 -8.26 -5.83
CA LEU A 7 12.30 -7.36 -4.76
C LEU A 7 13.49 -6.67 -4.05
N THR A 8 14.62 -6.54 -4.73
CA THR A 8 15.91 -6.08 -4.17
C THR A 8 15.90 -4.61 -3.69
N ALA A 9 14.81 -3.86 -3.89
CA ALA A 9 14.64 -2.49 -3.39
C ALA A 9 13.88 -2.40 -2.04
N TYR A 10 13.16 -3.45 -1.63
CA TYR A 10 12.38 -3.49 -0.38
C TYR A 10 12.45 -4.89 0.28
N PRO A 11 13.58 -5.28 0.89
CA PRO A 11 13.73 -6.61 1.51
C PRO A 11 12.76 -6.88 2.67
N SER A 12 12.06 -5.86 3.18
CA SER A 12 11.13 -5.96 4.30
C SER A 12 9.64 -5.98 3.90
N ILE A 13 9.30 -5.87 2.60
CA ILE A 13 7.93 -5.86 2.10
C ILE A 13 7.83 -6.85 0.95
N SER A 14 7.50 -8.10 1.27
CA SER A 14 7.04 -9.08 0.29
C SER A 14 5.52 -9.16 0.42
N VAL A 15 4.80 -8.71 -0.59
CA VAL A 15 3.35 -8.94 -0.67
C VAL A 15 3.17 -10.29 -1.35
N SER A 16 2.99 -11.34 -0.56
CA SER A 16 2.73 -12.71 -1.02
C SER A 16 1.24 -13.05 -0.96
N ASN A 17 0.45 -12.27 -0.23
CA ASN A 17 -1.00 -12.44 -0.10
C ASN A 17 -1.76 -11.09 -0.11
N PHE A 18 -3.06 -11.15 -0.44
CA PHE A 18 -3.99 -10.01 -0.35
C PHE A 18 -4.78 -10.02 0.98
N ALA A 19 -4.19 -10.55 2.05
CA ALA A 19 -4.84 -10.71 3.35
C ALA A 19 -3.97 -10.17 4.49
N SER A 20 -3.15 -11.01 5.11
CA SER A 20 -2.31 -10.63 6.26
C SER A 20 -1.18 -9.66 5.92
N ASP A 21 -0.69 -9.60 4.68
CA ASP A 21 0.39 -8.66 4.31
C ASP A 21 -0.09 -7.21 4.23
N TRP A 22 -1.41 -7.03 4.18
CA TRP A 22 -2.07 -5.72 4.11
C TRP A 22 -2.60 -5.26 5.45
N SER A 23 -2.65 -6.13 6.47
CA SER A 23 -3.15 -5.75 7.81
C SER A 23 -2.35 -4.62 8.42
N ASP A 24 -1.08 -4.48 8.05
CA ASP A 24 -0.17 -3.52 8.66
C ASP A 24 -0.08 -2.19 7.88
N GLY A 25 -0.86 -2.02 6.80
CA GLY A 25 -0.85 -0.82 5.94
C GLY A 25 0.44 -0.59 5.13
N ARG A 26 1.52 -1.33 5.42
CA ARG A 26 2.83 -1.20 4.77
C ARG A 26 2.82 -1.48 3.27
N ALA A 27 2.08 -2.51 2.85
CA ALA A 27 1.92 -2.83 1.43
C ALA A 27 1.29 -1.66 0.66
N PHE A 28 0.28 -1.02 1.25
CA PHE A 28 -0.39 0.15 0.67
C PHE A 28 0.54 1.36 0.57
N CYS A 29 1.20 1.72 1.67
CA CYS A 29 2.13 2.85 1.67
C CYS A 29 3.33 2.62 0.73
N ALA A 30 3.81 1.38 0.61
CA ALA A 30 4.91 1.04 -0.30
C ALA A 30 4.51 1.18 -1.77
N LEU A 31 3.27 0.82 -2.12
CA LEU A 31 2.74 1.09 -3.46
C LEU A 31 2.66 2.58 -3.72
N VAL A 32 2.08 3.37 -2.81
CA VAL A 32 2.02 4.83 -2.97
C VAL A 32 3.42 5.42 -3.15
N HIS A 33 4.39 5.02 -2.33
CA HIS A 33 5.79 5.44 -2.48
C HIS A 33 6.39 5.00 -3.83
N HIS A 34 6.04 3.82 -4.35
CA HIS A 34 6.56 3.33 -5.63
C HIS A 34 6.17 4.25 -6.79
N PHE A 35 4.90 4.67 -6.83
CA PHE A 35 4.38 5.57 -7.88
C PHE A 35 4.67 7.05 -7.60
N ARG A 36 4.57 7.47 -6.34
CA ARG A 36 4.71 8.85 -5.88
C ARG A 36 5.58 8.89 -4.61
N PRO A 37 6.91 8.75 -4.73
CA PRO A 37 7.81 8.83 -3.58
C PRO A 37 7.74 10.20 -2.88
N ASP A 38 7.28 11.24 -3.58
CA ASP A 38 7.06 12.58 -3.04
C ASP A 38 5.96 12.64 -1.96
N MET A 39 4.98 11.70 -2.00
CA MET A 39 3.88 11.67 -1.04
C MET A 39 4.19 10.90 0.24
N VAL A 40 5.19 10.02 0.23
CA VAL A 40 5.50 9.09 1.32
C VAL A 40 7.00 8.90 1.41
N ASP A 41 7.57 9.23 2.57
CA ASP A 41 8.96 8.91 2.86
C ASP A 41 9.16 7.44 3.20
N ARG A 42 10.27 6.88 2.70
CA ARG A 42 10.68 5.51 3.04
C ARG A 42 10.87 5.31 4.54
N ILE A 43 11.31 6.34 5.27
CA ILE A 43 11.50 6.28 6.73
C ILE A 43 10.19 5.93 7.43
N MET A 44 9.06 6.45 6.94
CA MET A 44 7.74 6.18 7.50
C MET A 44 7.31 4.71 7.31
N LEU A 45 7.76 4.06 6.22
CA LEU A 45 7.51 2.63 5.95
C LEU A 45 8.22 1.69 6.95
N LEU A 46 9.22 2.20 7.67
CA LEU A 46 9.90 1.47 8.76
C LEU A 46 9.07 1.50 10.05
N GLN A 47 8.21 2.48 10.24
CA GLN A 47 7.38 2.63 11.44
C GLN A 47 6.07 1.86 11.30
N ARG A 48 6.12 0.55 11.59
CA ARG A 48 4.99 -0.39 11.41
C ARG A 48 3.70 0.06 12.10
N GLU A 49 3.79 0.68 13.28
CA GLU A 49 2.63 1.12 14.06
C GLU A 49 1.92 2.35 13.46
N GLU A 50 2.65 3.15 12.68
CA GLU A 50 2.14 4.39 12.06
C GLU A 50 1.72 4.17 10.60
N CYS A 51 2.22 3.11 9.96
CA CYS A 51 1.87 2.73 8.60
C CYS A 51 0.36 2.61 8.33
N PRO A 52 -0.48 2.03 9.21
CA PRO A 52 -1.93 1.98 9.00
C PRO A 52 -2.58 3.37 8.92
N LYS A 53 -2.18 4.27 9.82
CA LYS A 53 -2.70 5.65 9.87
C LYS A 53 -2.28 6.40 8.61
N LEU A 54 -1.00 6.28 8.24
CA LEU A 54 -0.47 6.88 7.03
C LEU A 54 -1.18 6.36 5.78
N ALA A 55 -1.45 5.05 5.69
CA ALA A 55 -2.18 4.46 4.56
C ALA A 55 -3.57 5.07 4.40
N LEU A 56 -4.29 5.29 5.51
CA LEU A 56 -5.59 5.97 5.50
C LEU A 56 -5.47 7.43 5.07
N GLU A 57 -4.47 8.16 5.57
CA GLU A 57 -4.24 9.55 5.16
C GLU A 57 -3.93 9.67 3.67
N LEU A 58 -3.10 8.77 3.13
CA LEU A 58 -2.78 8.75 1.70
C LEU A 58 -3.99 8.41 0.85
N ALA A 59 -4.81 7.45 1.28
CA ALA A 59 -6.04 7.15 0.58
C ALA A 59 -7.02 8.33 0.61
N ALA A 60 -7.15 9.02 1.74
CA ALA A 60 -7.94 10.24 1.83
C ALA A 60 -7.41 11.33 0.88
N LYS A 61 -6.09 11.52 0.80
CA LYS A 61 -5.44 12.44 -0.17
C LYS A 61 -5.73 12.07 -1.62
N LEU A 62 -5.74 10.78 -1.94
CA LEU A 62 -6.05 10.25 -3.27
C LEU A 62 -7.56 10.12 -3.54
N ASN A 63 -8.39 10.53 -2.57
CA ASN A 63 -9.84 10.45 -2.60
C ASN A 63 -10.36 9.02 -2.85
N ILE A 64 -9.72 8.05 -2.19
CA ILE A 64 -10.04 6.62 -2.18
C ILE A 64 -10.82 6.34 -0.90
N GLN A 65 -12.00 5.74 -1.02
CA GLN A 65 -12.86 5.45 0.12
C GLN A 65 -12.46 4.10 0.73
N ILE A 66 -11.70 4.14 1.82
CA ILE A 66 -11.36 2.93 2.59
C ILE A 66 -11.81 3.03 4.04
N ASP A 67 -12.33 1.92 4.54
CA ASP A 67 -12.68 1.76 5.96
C ASP A 67 -11.43 1.96 6.83
N SER A 68 -11.56 2.75 7.90
CA SER A 68 -10.47 2.98 8.87
C SER A 68 -9.99 1.69 9.55
N ASN A 69 -10.86 0.68 9.62
CA ASN A 69 -10.53 -0.63 10.19
C ASN A 69 -9.89 -1.60 9.18
N LEU A 70 -9.72 -1.20 7.91
CA LEU A 70 -9.12 -2.06 6.89
C LEU A 70 -7.66 -2.42 7.20
N PHE A 71 -6.92 -1.52 7.85
CA PHE A 71 -5.51 -1.73 8.22
C PHE A 71 -5.30 -1.82 9.74
N ALA A 72 -6.38 -1.97 10.52
CA ALA A 72 -6.31 -2.01 11.99
C ALA A 72 -6.76 -3.37 12.56
N GLY A 73 -7.12 -4.33 11.71
CA GLY A 73 -7.59 -5.66 12.12
C GLY A 73 -6.57 -6.77 11.85
N SER A 74 -6.55 -7.80 12.69
CA SER A 74 -5.67 -8.97 12.54
C SER A 74 -5.88 -9.77 11.25
N LYS A 75 -7.02 -9.59 10.58
CA LYS A 75 -7.33 -10.23 9.29
C LYS A 75 -8.26 -9.32 8.49
N PRO A 76 -7.72 -8.45 7.63
CA PRO A 76 -8.55 -7.59 6.81
C PRO A 76 -9.29 -8.41 5.76
N ASP A 77 -10.48 -7.95 5.37
CA ASP A 77 -11.27 -8.60 4.32
C ASP A 77 -10.56 -8.41 2.98
N PHE A 78 -10.15 -9.51 2.35
CA PHE A 78 -9.38 -9.48 1.11
C PHE A 78 -10.13 -8.77 -0.03
N ARG A 79 -11.47 -8.78 -0.04
CA ARG A 79 -12.26 -8.09 -1.08
C ARG A 79 -12.16 -6.59 -0.92
N ARG A 80 -12.18 -6.10 0.32
CA ARG A 80 -12.00 -4.67 0.64
C ARG A 80 -10.58 -4.22 0.34
N VAL A 81 -9.58 -5.02 0.70
CA VAL A 81 -8.17 -4.76 0.35
C VAL A 81 -8.03 -4.68 -1.18
N MET A 82 -8.57 -5.65 -1.91
CA MET A 82 -8.48 -5.67 -3.37
C MET A 82 -9.19 -4.47 -4.01
N ALA A 83 -10.37 -4.07 -3.51
CA ALA A 83 -11.06 -2.88 -3.98
C ALA A 83 -10.23 -1.61 -3.75
N ALA A 84 -9.65 -1.45 -2.56
CA ALA A 84 -8.78 -0.32 -2.21
C ALA A 84 -7.54 -0.25 -3.12
N VAL A 85 -6.91 -1.39 -3.37
CA VAL A 85 -5.74 -1.51 -4.25
C VAL A 85 -6.13 -1.19 -5.68
N PHE A 86 -7.24 -1.72 -6.17
CA PHE A 86 -7.71 -1.44 -7.52
C PHE A 86 -8.04 0.04 -7.72
N GLU A 87 -8.73 0.68 -6.77
CA GLU A 87 -8.97 2.13 -6.80
C GLU A 87 -7.67 2.92 -6.74
N LEU A 88 -6.72 2.50 -5.89
CA LEU A 88 -5.39 3.10 -5.80
C LEU A 88 -4.67 3.05 -7.15
N TYR A 89 -4.56 1.87 -7.77
CA TYR A 89 -3.95 1.70 -9.08
C TYR A 89 -4.64 2.55 -10.13
N LYS A 90 -5.98 2.56 -10.17
CA LYS A 90 -6.74 3.40 -11.10
C LYS A 90 -6.42 4.89 -10.92
N LYS A 91 -6.31 5.37 -9.69
CA LYS A 91 -5.97 6.79 -9.40
C LYS A 91 -4.53 7.11 -9.77
N LEU A 92 -3.60 6.22 -9.51
CA LEU A 92 -2.18 6.40 -9.82
C LEU A 92 -1.92 6.30 -11.33
N GLU A 93 -2.53 5.34 -12.03
CA GLU A 93 -2.45 5.18 -13.49
C GLU A 93 -3.01 6.40 -14.23
N LEU A 94 -4.14 6.95 -13.77
CA LEU A 94 -4.69 8.20 -14.32
C LEU A 94 -3.74 9.41 -14.15
N THR A 95 -2.80 9.34 -13.20
CA THR A 95 -1.81 10.39 -12.97
C THR A 95 -0.59 10.25 -13.90
N GLU A 96 -0.35 9.06 -14.46
CA GLU A 96 0.75 8.82 -15.42
C GLU A 96 0.40 9.21 -16.86
N GLN A 97 -0.84 9.63 -17.13
CA GLN A 97 -1.30 10.06 -18.45
C GLN A 97 -1.37 11.59 -18.65
N GLU A 98 -0.63 12.33 -17.82
CA GLU A 98 -0.26 13.73 -18.09
C GLU A 98 1.21 13.81 -18.53
N CYS A 99 1.49 13.34 -19.75
CA CYS A 99 2.68 13.68 -20.54
C CYS A 99 2.28 13.81 -22.01
#